data_AF-A0A9X6GFF5-F1
#
_entry.id   AF-A0A9X6GFF5-F1
#
_cell.length_a   1.000
_cell.length_b   1.000
_cell.length_c   1.000
_cell.angle_alpha   90.00
_cell.angle_beta   90.00
_cell.angle_gamma   90.00
#
_symmetry.space_group_name_H-M   'P 1'
#
loop_
_entity.id
_entity.type
_entity.pdbx_description
1 polymer ?
#
loop_
_entity_poly.entity_id
_entity_poly.type
_entity_poly.pdbx_seq_one_letter_code
_entity_poly.pdbx_strand_id
1 'polypeptide(L)'
;MTITIHVRCELSKKVGFNDKDHLVHFLNYLFRTDKKQKWTNELTTNNVFLMKKPNELYVISFPSSMEERLQLRDKMYKLVSGIVEDNHLGILKNDIMYLDVHDKETGDNCEHLLHARQVEELLSDVIETEKNGTENVFSVAHLDQKDSIYHVHTVILSEDKE
;
A
#
# COMPACT_ATOMS: atom_id res chain seq x y z
N MET A 1 -4.67 -7.71 29.65
CA MET A 1 -3.72 -6.60 29.45
C MET A 1 -4.31 -5.73 28.35
N THR A 2 -4.57 -4.46 28.63
CA THR A 2 -5.13 -3.52 27.64
C THR A 2 -3.96 -2.78 27.03
N ILE A 3 -3.69 -2.99 25.75
CA ILE A 3 -2.63 -2.30 25.02
C ILE A 3 -3.26 -1.07 24.39
N THR A 4 -2.70 0.11 24.66
CA THR A 4 -3.19 1.35 24.06
C THR A 4 -2.24 1.71 22.94
N ILE A 5 -2.70 1.57 21.70
CA ILE A 5 -1.88 1.75 20.51
C ILE A 5 -1.94 3.21 20.04
N HIS A 6 -0.78 3.83 19.84
CA HIS A 6 -0.67 5.06 19.06
C HIS A 6 -0.14 4.73 17.66
N VAL A 7 -0.72 5.40 16.67
CA VAL A 7 -0.27 5.32 15.28
C VAL A 7 0.23 6.69 14.88
N ARG A 8 1.51 6.76 14.51
CA ARG A 8 2.08 7.96 13.88
C ARG A 8 2.25 7.69 12.40
N CYS A 9 1.79 8.66 11.61
CA CYS A 9 1.90 8.63 10.16
C CYS A 9 3.03 9.57 9.73
N GLU A 10 4.05 9.02 9.08
CA GLU A 10 5.05 9.82 8.38
C GLU A 10 4.82 9.69 6.87
N LEU A 11 4.45 10.80 6.24
CA LEU A 11 4.28 10.88 4.79
C LEU A 11 5.64 11.01 4.11
N SER A 12 5.97 10.09 3.21
CA SER A 12 7.14 10.22 2.35
C SER A 12 6.91 11.25 1.25
N LYS A 13 7.98 11.61 0.54
CA LYS A 13 7.83 12.30 -0.74
C LYS A 13 7.02 11.43 -1.71
N LYS A 14 6.11 12.05 -2.45
CA LYS A 14 5.44 11.45 -3.60
C LYS A 14 6.48 11.20 -4.70
N VAL A 15 6.67 9.96 -5.10
CA VAL A 15 7.66 9.57 -6.13
C VAL A 15 6.93 9.26 -7.42
N GLY A 16 7.30 9.93 -8.50
CA GLY A 16 6.72 9.68 -9.82
C GLY A 16 7.29 8.44 -10.51
N PHE A 17 6.56 7.96 -11.51
CA PHE A 17 7.06 6.92 -12.42
C PHE A 17 7.70 7.56 -13.64
N ASN A 18 8.93 7.14 -13.94
CA ASN A 18 9.73 7.71 -15.03
C ASN A 18 9.30 7.15 -16.39
N ASP A 19 8.96 5.87 -16.43
CA ASP A 19 8.60 5.12 -17.62
C ASP A 19 7.74 3.90 -17.25
N LYS A 20 7.28 3.18 -18.28
CA LYS A 20 6.41 1.99 -18.12
C LYS A 20 7.13 0.85 -17.41
N ASP A 21 8.44 0.71 -17.61
CA ASP A 21 9.21 -0.37 -16.98
C ASP A 21 9.36 -0.12 -15.49
N HIS A 22 9.60 1.14 -15.07
CA HIS A 22 9.60 1.54 -13.67
C HIS A 22 8.26 1.24 -13.01
N LEU A 23 7.13 1.56 -13.66
CA LEU A 23 5.80 1.20 -13.16
C LEU A 23 5.62 -0.32 -13.03
N VAL A 24 6.00 -1.10 -14.03
CA VAL A 24 5.90 -2.57 -13.99
C VAL A 24 6.77 -3.16 -12.89
N HIS A 25 8.00 -2.69 -12.72
CA HIS A 25 8.88 -3.11 -11.63
C HIS A 25 8.30 -2.77 -10.26
N PHE A 26 7.76 -1.56 -10.10
CA PHE A 26 7.09 -1.16 -8.88
C PHE A 26 5.89 -2.06 -8.58
N LEU A 27 5.01 -2.33 -9.55
CA LEU A 27 3.87 -3.22 -9.35
C LEU A 27 4.31 -4.66 -9.00
N ASN A 28 5.40 -5.14 -9.60
CA ASN A 28 5.95 -6.46 -9.24
C ASN A 28 6.44 -6.53 -7.79
N TYR A 29 7.10 -5.46 -7.33
CA TYR A 29 7.50 -5.32 -5.93
C TYR A 29 6.28 -5.25 -5.01
N LEU A 30 5.29 -4.44 -5.39
CA LEU A 30 4.10 -4.13 -4.61
C LEU A 30 3.21 -5.36 -4.40
N PHE A 31 3.02 -6.15 -5.45
CA PHE A 31 2.22 -7.38 -5.40
C PHE A 31 3.04 -8.63 -5.06
N ARG A 32 4.32 -8.47 -4.70
CA ARG A 32 5.24 -9.58 -4.37
C ARG A 32 5.28 -10.65 -5.47
N THR A 33 5.34 -10.22 -6.73
CA THR A 33 5.37 -11.11 -7.92
C THR A 33 6.74 -11.17 -8.59
N ASP A 34 7.75 -10.47 -8.07
CA ASP A 34 9.12 -10.57 -8.57
C ASP A 34 9.73 -11.94 -8.22
N LYS A 35 10.02 -12.73 -9.26
CA LYS A 35 10.64 -14.07 -9.15
C LYS A 35 12.03 -14.03 -8.50
N LYS A 36 12.71 -12.87 -8.48
CA LYS A 36 14.02 -12.68 -7.84
C LYS A 36 13.92 -12.43 -6.34
N GLN A 37 12.76 -12.03 -5.83
CA GLN A 37 12.53 -11.73 -4.41
C GLN A 37 11.89 -12.93 -3.69
N LYS A 38 12.61 -14.07 -3.65
CA LYS A 38 12.07 -15.36 -3.16
C LYS A 38 11.68 -15.39 -1.68
N TRP A 39 12.19 -14.48 -0.85
CA TRP A 39 12.06 -14.50 0.61
C TRP A 39 10.73 -13.95 1.14
N THR A 40 9.85 -13.43 0.27
CA THR A 40 8.61 -12.76 0.68
C THR A 40 7.43 -13.71 0.87
N ASN A 41 7.42 -14.92 0.26
CA ASN A 41 6.20 -15.73 0.15
C ASN A 41 5.58 -16.25 1.46
N GLU A 42 6.37 -16.50 2.51
CA GLU A 42 5.85 -17.03 3.79
C GLU A 42 5.18 -15.97 4.66
N LEU A 43 5.51 -14.69 4.46
CA LEU A 43 4.97 -13.56 5.23
C LEU A 43 4.01 -12.69 4.40
N THR A 44 3.99 -12.85 3.07
CA THR A 44 3.16 -12.08 2.12
C THR A 44 1.66 -12.19 2.42
N THR A 45 1.20 -13.27 3.07
CA THR A 45 -0.22 -13.47 3.43
C THR A 45 -0.72 -12.45 4.45
N ASN A 46 0.19 -11.75 5.14
CA ASN A 46 -0.17 -10.70 6.09
C ASN A 46 -0.36 -9.34 5.42
N ASN A 47 0.01 -9.19 4.15
CA ASN A 47 -0.20 -7.92 3.45
C ASN A 47 -1.70 -7.63 3.30
N VAL A 48 -2.04 -6.37 3.04
CA VAL A 48 -3.43 -5.93 2.85
C VAL A 48 -3.53 -5.15 1.54
N PHE A 49 -4.54 -5.44 0.73
CA PHE A 49 -4.87 -4.68 -0.48
C PHE A 49 -6.11 -3.81 -0.24
N LEU A 50 -6.03 -2.54 -0.62
CA LEU A 50 -7.09 -1.56 -0.40
C LEU A 50 -7.37 -0.87 -1.73
N MET A 51 -8.64 -0.72 -2.07
CA MET A 51 -9.05 0.02 -3.26
C MET A 51 -10.11 1.03 -2.87
N LYS A 52 -9.82 2.32 -3.06
CA LYS A 52 -10.80 3.38 -2.84
C LYS A 52 -11.66 3.53 -4.09
N LYS A 53 -12.97 3.39 -3.95
CA LYS A 53 -13.94 3.92 -4.92
C LYS A 53 -14.42 5.28 -4.44
N PRO A 54 -15.03 6.11 -5.31
CA PRO A 54 -15.39 7.49 -4.98
C PRO A 54 -16.16 7.69 -3.66
N ASN A 55 -16.97 6.70 -3.23
CA ASN A 55 -17.79 6.80 -2.03
C ASN A 55 -17.50 5.72 -0.98
N GLU A 56 -16.61 4.76 -1.25
CA GLU A 56 -16.42 3.59 -0.41
C GLU A 56 -14.97 3.08 -0.49
N LEU A 57 -14.36 2.80 0.64
CA LEU A 57 -13.10 2.07 0.70
C LEU A 57 -13.38 0.57 0.71
N TYR A 58 -12.90 -0.13 -0.32
CA TYR A 58 -12.97 -1.58 -0.40
C TYR A 58 -11.69 -2.17 0.15
N VAL A 59 -11.82 -2.81 1.30
CA VAL A 59 -10.77 -3.65 1.86
C VAL A 59 -10.86 -5.03 1.23
N ILE A 60 -9.76 -5.50 0.64
CA ILE A 60 -9.67 -6.82 0.04
C ILE A 60 -8.46 -7.50 0.64
N SER A 61 -8.65 -8.68 1.20
CA SER A 61 -7.53 -9.47 1.72
C SER A 61 -6.50 -9.70 0.60
N PHE A 62 -5.22 -9.56 0.94
CA PHE A 62 -4.18 -9.71 -0.05
C PHE A 62 -4.11 -11.18 -0.53
N PRO A 63 -3.96 -11.44 -1.84
CA PRO A 63 -4.04 -12.81 -2.32
C PRO A 63 -2.88 -13.68 -1.82
N SER A 64 -3.19 -14.90 -1.42
CA SER A 64 -2.20 -15.82 -0.84
C SER A 64 -1.38 -16.56 -1.91
N SER A 65 -1.99 -16.85 -3.07
CA SER A 65 -1.33 -17.56 -4.16
C SER A 65 -0.56 -16.61 -5.10
N MET A 66 0.50 -17.10 -5.74
CA MET A 66 1.22 -16.34 -6.77
C MET A 66 0.33 -16.06 -7.98
N GLU A 67 -0.55 -16.99 -8.34
CA GLU A 67 -1.46 -16.84 -9.48
C GLU A 67 -2.44 -15.68 -9.26
N GLU A 68 -3.11 -15.62 -8.10
CA GLU A 68 -4.04 -14.53 -7.79
C GLU A 68 -3.31 -13.19 -7.66
N ARG A 69 -2.09 -13.17 -7.11
CA ARG A 69 -1.25 -11.96 -7.07
C ARG A 69 -0.93 -11.44 -8.47
N LEU A 70 -0.55 -12.32 -9.40
CA LEU A 70 -0.31 -11.95 -10.80
C LEU A 70 -1.58 -11.40 -11.46
N GLN A 71 -2.73 -12.06 -11.25
CA GLN A 71 -4.01 -11.60 -11.79
C GLN A 71 -4.41 -10.22 -11.24
N LEU A 72 -4.23 -9.98 -9.94
CA LEU A 72 -4.52 -8.69 -9.31
C LEU A 72 -3.57 -7.60 -9.82
N ARG A 73 -2.27 -7.88 -9.89
CA ARG A 73 -1.26 -6.98 -10.48
C ARG A 73 -1.64 -6.57 -11.89
N ASP A 74 -2.01 -7.53 -12.73
CA ASP A 74 -2.34 -7.28 -14.15
C ASP A 74 -3.64 -6.46 -14.29
N LYS A 75 -4.63 -6.70 -13.43
CA LYS A 75 -5.83 -5.86 -13.34
C LYS A 75 -5.48 -4.42 -12.95
N MET A 76 -4.62 -4.24 -11.95
CA MET A 76 -4.20 -2.91 -11.50
C MET A 76 -3.35 -2.19 -12.54
N TYR A 77 -2.45 -2.90 -13.22
CA TYR A 77 -1.71 -2.35 -14.36
C TYR A 77 -2.66 -1.86 -15.46
N LYS A 78 -3.66 -2.68 -15.84
CA LYS A 78 -4.66 -2.29 -16.83
C LYS A 78 -5.43 -1.05 -16.40
N LEU A 79 -5.84 -0.98 -15.13
CA LEU A 79 -6.53 0.18 -14.55
C LEU A 79 -5.69 1.45 -14.68
N VAL A 80 -4.45 1.45 -14.18
CA VAL A 80 -3.58 2.65 -14.25
C VAL A 80 -3.18 3.00 -15.68
N SER A 81 -2.98 2.00 -16.55
CA SER A 81 -2.67 2.24 -17.96
C SER A 81 -3.86 2.82 -18.74
N GLY A 82 -5.09 2.52 -18.33
CA GLY A 82 -6.29 3.10 -18.93
C GLY A 82 -6.53 4.54 -18.47
N ILE A 83 -6.00 4.92 -17.30
CA ILE A 83 -6.02 6.29 -16.81
C ILE A 83 -4.91 7.13 -17.48
N VAL A 84 -3.78 6.51 -17.79
CA VAL A 84 -2.65 7.15 -18.47
C VAL A 84 -2.73 6.87 -19.98
N GLU A 85 -3.63 7.59 -20.66
CA GLU A 85 -3.55 7.72 -22.11
C GLU A 85 -2.37 8.66 -22.49
N ASP A 86 -1.68 8.36 -23.58
CA ASP A 86 -0.60 9.18 -24.17
C ASP A 86 0.61 9.52 -23.28
N ASN A 87 1.23 8.51 -22.63
CA ASN A 87 2.55 8.63 -21.98
C ASN A 87 2.65 9.67 -20.83
N HIS A 88 1.54 10.16 -20.29
CA HIS A 88 1.53 11.06 -19.14
C HIS A 88 1.73 10.32 -17.80
N LEU A 89 2.71 9.41 -17.70
CA LEU A 89 3.04 8.74 -16.43
C LEU A 89 3.42 9.73 -15.32
N GLY A 90 3.79 10.97 -15.67
CA GLY A 90 4.14 12.04 -14.75
C GLY A 90 3.06 12.36 -13.71
N ILE A 91 1.78 12.10 -14.01
CA ILE A 91 0.66 12.32 -13.07
C ILE A 91 0.50 11.18 -12.06
N LEU A 92 1.01 9.97 -12.36
CA LEU A 92 0.98 8.87 -11.42
C LEU A 92 2.13 8.99 -10.43
N LYS A 93 1.82 8.98 -9.15
CA LYS A 93 2.81 8.97 -8.07
C LYS A 93 2.54 7.81 -7.12
N ASN A 94 3.63 7.28 -6.56
CA ASN A 94 3.58 6.44 -5.36
C ASN A 94 3.78 7.33 -4.13
N ASP A 95 2.82 7.29 -3.23
CA ASP A 95 2.82 7.94 -1.93
C ASP A 95 3.04 6.84 -0.88
N ILE A 96 4.04 7.00 -0.01
CA ILE A 96 4.35 6.01 1.03
C ILE A 96 4.02 6.63 2.38
N MET A 97 3.27 5.89 3.18
CA MET A 97 3.02 6.22 4.58
C MET A 97 3.67 5.15 5.45
N TYR A 98 4.44 5.58 6.44
CA TYR A 98 4.95 4.69 7.48
C TYR A 98 4.03 4.77 8.70
N LEU A 99 3.68 3.60 9.23
CA LEU A 99 2.81 3.42 10.39
C LEU A 99 3.65 2.94 11.57
N ASP A 100 4.04 3.86 12.42
CA ASP A 100 4.68 3.52 13.69
C ASP A 100 3.61 3.16 14.71
N VAL A 101 3.55 1.87 15.07
CA VAL A 101 2.59 1.29 16.02
C VAL A 101 3.31 0.97 17.32
N HIS A 102 3.04 1.75 18.36
CA HIS A 102 3.66 1.56 19.67
C HIS A 102 2.66 1.57 20.81
N ASP A 103 3.02 0.89 21.90
CA ASP A 103 2.32 1.02 23.17
C ASP A 103 2.50 2.44 23.72
N LYS A 104 1.41 3.04 24.17
CA LYS A 104 1.38 4.40 24.69
C LYS A 104 2.19 4.58 25.97
N GLU A 105 2.19 3.57 26.83
CA GLU A 105 2.75 3.65 28.18
C GLU A 105 4.24 3.30 28.16
N THR A 106 4.64 2.28 27.40
CA THR A 106 6.04 1.83 27.34
C THR A 106 6.81 2.39 26.15
N GLY A 107 6.13 2.77 25.07
CA GLY A 107 6.76 3.16 23.80
C GLY A 107 7.26 1.98 22.98
N ASP A 108 6.97 0.74 23.39
CA ASP A 108 7.44 -0.45 22.69
C ASP A 108 6.69 -0.69 21.39
N ASN A 109 7.39 -1.18 20.36
CA ASN A 109 6.78 -1.55 19.09
C ASN A 109 5.75 -2.68 19.29
N CYS A 110 4.53 -2.44 18.82
CA CYS A 110 3.38 -3.34 18.96
C CYS A 110 2.82 -3.83 17.62
N GLU A 111 3.55 -3.62 16.51
CA GLU A 111 3.11 -4.01 15.16
C GLU A 111 2.72 -5.48 15.10
N HIS A 112 3.57 -6.35 15.65
CA HIS A 112 3.38 -7.81 15.71
C HIS A 112 2.13 -8.27 16.47
N LEU A 113 1.47 -7.38 17.22
CA LEU A 113 0.26 -7.68 17.98
C LEU A 113 -1.01 -7.39 17.18
N LEU A 114 -0.90 -6.66 16.07
CA LEU A 114 -2.03 -6.37 15.20
C LEU A 114 -2.31 -7.53 14.26
N HIS A 115 -3.55 -8.03 14.27
CA HIS A 115 -3.99 -8.98 13.25
C HIS A 115 -4.53 -8.27 12.01
N ALA A 116 -4.59 -8.96 10.87
CA ALA A 116 -4.97 -8.40 9.57
C ALA A 116 -6.19 -7.46 9.63
N ARG A 117 -7.28 -7.88 10.28
CA ARG A 117 -8.49 -7.03 10.43
C ARG A 117 -8.26 -5.71 11.18
N GLN A 118 -7.45 -5.69 12.25
CA GLN A 118 -7.14 -4.43 12.95
C GLN A 118 -6.29 -3.52 12.08
N VAL A 119 -5.41 -4.10 11.27
CA VAL A 119 -4.61 -3.34 10.31
C VAL A 119 -5.50 -2.80 9.18
N GLU A 120 -6.47 -3.58 8.70
CA GLU A 120 -7.47 -3.13 7.74
C GLU A 120 -8.30 -1.94 8.25
N GLU A 121 -8.79 -2.01 9.49
CA GLU A 121 -9.53 -0.93 10.16
C GLU A 121 -8.64 0.31 10.31
N LEU A 122 -7.41 0.15 10.81
CA LEU A 122 -6.45 1.24 10.94
C LEU A 122 -6.12 1.92 9.61
N LEU A 123 -5.85 1.12 8.57
CA LEU A 123 -5.52 1.64 7.25
C LEU A 123 -6.71 2.36 6.62
N SER A 124 -7.92 1.89 6.90
CA SER A 124 -9.14 2.55 6.43
C SER A 124 -9.26 3.94 7.02
N ASP A 125 -9.09 4.05 8.33
CA ASP A 125 -9.11 5.33 9.03
C ASP A 125 -8.00 6.26 8.53
N VAL A 126 -6.78 5.75 8.33
CA VAL A 126 -5.65 6.57 7.82
C VAL A 126 -5.90 7.05 6.38
N ILE A 127 -6.39 6.19 5.49
CA ILE A 127 -6.70 6.60 4.11
C ILE A 127 -7.86 7.60 4.07
N GLU A 128 -8.86 7.43 4.93
CA GLU A 128 -9.98 8.36 5.01
C GLU A 128 -9.56 9.72 5.57
N THR A 129 -8.74 9.74 6.62
CA THR A 129 -8.31 10.97 7.30
C THR A 129 -7.20 11.71 6.56
N GLU A 130 -6.13 11.02 6.18
CA GLU A 130 -4.91 11.62 5.64
C GLU A 130 -4.92 11.76 4.12
N LYS A 131 -5.78 10.99 3.41
CA LYS A 131 -5.87 11.00 1.95
C LYS A 131 -7.25 11.44 1.45
N ASN A 132 -8.01 12.15 2.27
CA ASN A 132 -9.25 12.77 1.83
C ASN A 132 -8.97 13.79 0.72
N GLY A 133 -9.76 13.76 -0.36
CA GLY A 133 -9.56 14.65 -1.53
C GLY A 133 -8.36 14.33 -2.44
N THR A 134 -7.55 13.32 -2.14
CA THR A 134 -6.53 12.80 -3.08
C THR A 134 -7.15 11.70 -3.93
N GLU A 135 -6.94 11.73 -5.26
CA GLU A 135 -7.38 10.66 -6.17
C GLU A 135 -6.52 9.40 -5.97
N ASN A 136 -6.85 8.64 -4.93
CA ASN A 136 -6.29 7.32 -4.64
C ASN A 136 -6.84 6.30 -5.65
N VAL A 137 -5.96 5.69 -6.43
CA VAL A 137 -6.31 4.61 -7.35
C VAL A 137 -6.41 3.29 -6.58
N PHE A 138 -5.36 2.94 -5.83
CA PHE A 138 -5.34 1.80 -4.90
C PHE A 138 -4.17 1.92 -3.91
N SER A 139 -4.21 1.14 -2.84
CA SER A 139 -3.16 1.05 -1.83
C SER A 139 -2.83 -0.38 -1.46
N VAL A 140 -1.58 -0.64 -1.07
CA VAL A 140 -1.12 -1.92 -0.54
C VAL A 140 -0.31 -1.66 0.71
N ALA A 141 -0.69 -2.32 1.80
CA ALA A 141 0.11 -2.33 3.02
C ALA A 141 0.98 -3.58 3.06
N HIS A 142 2.27 -3.38 3.29
CA HIS A 142 3.24 -4.45 3.48
C HIS A 142 3.48 -4.65 4.97
N LEU A 143 3.02 -5.81 5.47
CA LEU A 143 3.19 -6.25 6.86
C LEU A 143 4.17 -7.41 6.98
N ASP A 144 4.78 -7.77 5.86
CA ASP A 144 5.63 -8.94 5.67
C ASP A 144 7.12 -8.68 5.91
N GLN A 145 7.47 -7.46 6.33
CA GLN A 145 8.85 -7.08 6.62
C GLN A 145 9.12 -7.16 8.13
N LYS A 146 9.89 -8.17 8.53
CA LYS A 146 10.16 -8.50 9.95
C LYS A 146 10.91 -7.40 10.73
N ASP A 147 11.73 -6.62 10.05
CA ASP A 147 12.64 -5.63 10.66
C ASP A 147 12.30 -4.18 10.25
N SER A 148 11.11 -3.94 9.68
CA SER A 148 10.72 -2.60 9.25
C SER A 148 9.32 -2.24 9.73
N ILE A 149 9.13 -0.92 9.81
CA ILE A 149 7.85 -0.30 10.14
C ILE A 149 6.84 -0.67 9.06
N TYR A 150 5.64 -1.08 9.49
CA TYR A 150 4.48 -1.20 8.61
C TYR A 150 4.36 0.02 7.70
N HIS A 151 4.19 -0.21 6.41
CA HIS A 151 4.08 0.89 5.47
C HIS A 151 3.06 0.59 4.39
N VAL A 152 2.49 1.69 3.91
CA VAL A 152 1.38 1.70 2.96
C VAL A 152 1.87 2.41 1.72
N HIS A 153 1.86 1.68 0.62
CA HIS A 153 2.06 2.23 -0.70
C HIS A 153 0.71 2.60 -1.29
N THR A 154 0.52 3.85 -1.68
CA THR A 154 -0.68 4.32 -2.34
C THR A 154 -0.32 4.85 -3.72
N VAL A 155 -0.95 4.29 -4.75
CA VAL A 155 -0.88 4.83 -6.11
C VAL A 155 -1.95 5.93 -6.22
N ILE A 156 -1.49 7.14 -6.50
CA ILE A 156 -2.36 8.33 -6.63
C ILE A 156 -2.21 8.96 -8.01
N LEU A 157 -3.25 9.68 -8.42
CA LEU A 157 -3.17 10.70 -9.45
C LEU A 157 -2.84 12.04 -8.77
N SER A 158 -1.75 12.66 -9.20
CA SER A 158 -1.33 14.00 -8.76
C SER A 158 -1.57 14.96 -9.91
N GLU A 159 -2.35 16.02 -9.65
CA GLU A 159 -2.56 17.12 -10.59
C GLU A 159 -1.35 18.07 -10.68
N ASP A 160 -0.27 17.79 -9.95
CA ASP A 160 0.94 18.59 -9.97
C ASP A 160 1.53 18.60 -11.39
N LYS A 161 1.21 19.66 -12.12
CA LYS A 161 1.98 20.12 -13.28
C LYS A 161 3.30 20.66 -12.71
N GLU A 162 4.35 19.85 -12.77
CA GLU A 162 5.70 20.42 -12.79
C GLU A 162 5.83 21.43 -13.94
#